data_AF-A0A1I1A033-F1
#
_entry.id   AF-A0A1I1A033-F1
#
_cell.length_a   1.000
_cell.length_b   1.000
_cell.length_c   1.000
_cell.angle_alpha   90.00
_cell.angle_beta   90.00
_cell.angle_gamma   90.00
#
_symmetry.space_group_name_H-M   'P 1'
#
loop_
_entity.id
_entity.type
_entity.pdbx_description
1 polymer ?
#
loop_
_entity_poly.entity_id
_entity_poly.type
_entity_poly.pdbx_seq_one_letter_code
_entity_poly.pdbx_strand_id
1 'polypeptide(L)'
;MPKLYIGMCEDEGEQRHCLYDDRKNPPEIYCEDWKPLIYKSEEEAKAKLQMLEDERERENAAVPFSLEGAKLYAESHFWKFASTYAKTAPHEYLMKKWLVDEDKLLYERFVATIRKESVVGYFYEHENNYLILGDHYYWYMPLPDNLAVDLINRTTTDYLEYRDGAYHYKPRQGLGYFGD
;
A
#
# COMPACT_ATOMS: atom_id res chain seq x y z
N MET A 1 -4.69 16.47 -5.22
CA MET A 1 -4.10 15.14 -5.01
C MET A 1 -5.23 14.12 -5.19
N PRO A 2 -4.95 12.96 -5.79
CA PRO A 2 -5.97 11.96 -6.09
C PRO A 2 -6.69 11.47 -4.83
N LYS A 3 -7.99 11.22 -4.91
CA LYS A 3 -8.85 10.76 -3.80
C LYS A 3 -9.94 9.82 -4.30
N LEU A 4 -10.50 9.08 -3.36
CA LEU A 4 -11.79 8.43 -3.54
C LEU A 4 -12.93 9.46 -3.45
N TYR A 5 -13.94 9.32 -4.30
CA TYR A 5 -15.14 10.16 -4.26
C TYR A 5 -16.39 9.38 -4.70
N ILE A 6 -17.57 9.87 -4.35
CA ILE A 6 -18.84 9.23 -4.73
C ILE A 6 -19.29 9.77 -6.09
N GLY A 7 -19.66 8.87 -6.99
CA GLY A 7 -20.28 9.19 -8.27
C GLY A 7 -21.43 8.24 -8.59
N MET A 8 -22.19 8.57 -9.64
CA MET A 8 -23.23 7.68 -10.17
C MET A 8 -22.63 6.68 -11.14
N CYS A 9 -23.13 5.45 -11.10
CA CYS A 9 -22.74 4.36 -12.00
C CYS A 9 -23.99 3.56 -12.40
N GLU A 10 -23.90 2.83 -13.51
CA GLU A 10 -24.89 1.83 -13.89
C GLU A 10 -24.38 0.44 -13.49
N ASP A 11 -25.22 -0.31 -12.79
CA ASP A 11 -24.95 -1.68 -12.36
C ASP A 11 -26.21 -2.50 -12.56
N GLU A 12 -26.12 -3.57 -13.36
CA GLU A 12 -27.25 -4.43 -13.75
C GLU A 12 -28.47 -3.65 -14.31
N GLY A 13 -28.24 -2.52 -14.99
CA GLY A 13 -29.29 -1.67 -15.57
C GLY A 13 -29.98 -0.75 -14.56
N GLU A 14 -29.52 -0.70 -13.31
CA GLU A 14 -29.98 0.22 -12.29
C GLU A 14 -28.95 1.33 -12.03
N GLN A 15 -29.43 2.53 -11.72
CA GLN A 15 -28.57 3.61 -11.24
C GLN A 15 -28.15 3.34 -9.79
N ARG A 16 -26.85 3.42 -9.52
CA ARG A 16 -26.23 3.16 -8.23
C ARG A 16 -25.25 4.28 -7.86
N HIS A 17 -24.82 4.25 -6.59
CA HIS A 17 -23.74 5.10 -6.09
C HIS A 17 -22.45 4.27 -5.98
N CYS A 18 -21.38 4.71 -6.63
CA CYS A 18 -20.08 4.05 -6.64
C CYS A 18 -19.01 4.93 -5.98
N LEU A 19 -18.02 4.30 -5.36
CA LEU A 19 -16.77 4.97 -5.00
C LEU A 19 -15.82 4.91 -6.20
N TYR A 20 -15.39 6.06 -6.68
CA TYR A 20 -14.44 6.21 -7.79
C TYR A 20 -13.06 6.60 -7.29
N ASP A 21 -12.03 6.11 -7.97
CA ASP A 21 -10.62 6.46 -7.80
C ASP A 21 -10.18 7.36 -8.98
N ASP A 22 -9.84 8.61 -8.69
CA ASP A 22 -9.42 9.61 -9.70
C ASP A 22 -7.91 9.57 -10.01
N ARG A 23 -7.14 8.58 -9.51
CA ARG A 23 -5.73 8.38 -9.91
C ARG A 23 -5.58 8.07 -11.40
N LYS A 24 -6.64 7.58 -12.05
CA LYS A 24 -6.70 7.26 -13.48
C LYS A 24 -7.62 8.22 -14.22
N ASN A 25 -7.38 8.34 -15.53
CA ASN A 25 -8.22 9.11 -16.43
C ASN A 25 -8.65 8.23 -17.63
N PRO A 26 -9.94 7.86 -17.75
CA PRO A 26 -11.06 8.25 -16.87
C PRO A 26 -10.95 7.61 -15.47
N PRO A 27 -11.62 8.18 -14.45
CA PRO A 27 -11.72 7.57 -13.13
C PRO A 27 -12.35 6.17 -13.19
N GLU A 28 -11.86 5.26 -12.36
CA GLU A 28 -12.35 3.88 -12.27
C GLU A 28 -13.11 3.64 -10.96
N ILE A 29 -14.06 2.70 -10.95
CA ILE A 29 -14.71 2.28 -9.71
C ILE A 29 -13.67 1.59 -8.83
N TYR A 30 -13.54 2.07 -7.59
CA TYR A 30 -12.64 1.49 -6.61
C TYR A 30 -13.14 0.11 -6.16
N CYS A 31 -12.20 -0.83 -6.06
CA CYS A 31 -12.46 -2.20 -5.66
C CYS A 31 -11.81 -2.51 -4.32
N GLU A 32 -12.56 -3.14 -3.43
CA GLU A 32 -12.07 -3.75 -2.19
C GLU A 32 -12.16 -5.28 -2.36
N ASP A 33 -11.05 -6.00 -2.18
CA ASP A 33 -10.99 -7.45 -2.37
C ASP A 33 -11.56 -7.93 -3.72
N TRP A 34 -11.20 -7.22 -4.80
CA TRP A 34 -11.65 -7.47 -6.17
C TRP A 34 -13.14 -7.25 -6.39
N LYS A 35 -13.84 -6.61 -5.44
CA LYS A 35 -15.26 -6.29 -5.54
C LYS A 35 -15.44 -4.79 -5.68
N PRO A 36 -16.13 -4.30 -6.72
CA PRO A 36 -16.40 -2.88 -6.86
C PRO A 36 -17.28 -2.41 -5.70
N LEU A 37 -17.00 -1.22 -5.17
CA LEU A 37 -17.79 -0.61 -4.10
C LEU A 37 -18.99 0.13 -4.69
N ILE A 38 -20.10 -0.60 -4.81
CA ILE A 38 -21.38 -0.16 -5.41
C ILE A 38 -22.48 -0.23 -4.34
N TYR A 39 -23.28 0.83 -4.23
CA TYR A 39 -24.30 1.01 -3.20
C TYR A 39 -25.65 1.39 -3.80
N LYS A 40 -26.73 0.99 -3.10
CA LYS A 40 -28.10 1.29 -3.53
C LYS A 40 -28.51 2.71 -3.19
N SER A 41 -27.92 3.28 -2.14
CA SER A 41 -28.21 4.63 -1.65
C SER A 41 -26.95 5.47 -1.52
N GLU A 42 -27.12 6.78 -1.62
CA GLU A 42 -26.03 7.74 -1.40
C GLU A 42 -25.54 7.69 0.04
N GLU A 43 -26.44 7.42 0.99
CA GLU A 43 -26.15 7.30 2.42
C GLU A 43 -25.19 6.15 2.72
N GLU A 44 -25.40 4.97 2.11
CA GLU A 44 -24.49 3.83 2.24
C GLU A 44 -23.10 4.15 1.66
N ALA A 45 -23.05 4.79 0.49
CA ALA A 45 -21.80 5.20 -0.14
C ALA A 45 -21.05 6.23 0.72
N LYS A 46 -21.75 7.22 1.29
CA LYS A 46 -21.21 8.21 2.22
C LYS A 46 -20.68 7.56 3.49
N ALA A 47 -21.43 6.62 4.07
CA ALA A 47 -21.00 5.91 5.27
C ALA A 47 -19.71 5.12 5.03
N LYS A 48 -19.58 4.43 3.88
CA LYS A 48 -18.32 3.76 3.53
C LYS A 48 -17.19 4.76 3.32
N LEU A 49 -17.40 5.81 2.55
CA LEU A 49 -16.35 6.81 2.28
C LEU A 49 -15.86 7.45 3.58
N GLN A 50 -16.78 7.85 4.46
CA GLN A 50 -16.45 8.39 5.78
C GLN A 50 -15.64 7.41 6.62
N MET A 51 -16.00 6.11 6.63
CA MET A 51 -15.25 5.09 7.35
C MET A 51 -13.80 4.96 6.84
N LEU A 52 -13.58 5.03 5.53
CA LEU A 52 -12.24 5.00 4.92
C LEU A 52 -11.44 6.27 5.28
N GLU A 53 -12.11 7.42 5.26
CA GLU A 53 -11.55 8.71 5.65
C GLU A 53 -11.15 8.74 7.13
N ASP A 54 -12.02 8.27 8.03
CA ASP A 54 -11.74 8.18 9.47
C ASP A 54 -10.55 7.26 9.76
N GLU A 55 -10.45 6.12 9.06
CA GLU A 55 -9.31 5.22 9.18
C GLU A 55 -8.02 5.89 8.70
N ARG A 56 -8.07 6.62 7.59
CA ARG A 56 -6.96 7.41 7.07
C ARG A 56 -6.53 8.51 8.03
N GLU A 57 -7.46 9.23 8.63
CA GLU A 57 -7.16 10.25 9.63
C GLU A 57 -6.48 9.66 10.86
N ARG A 58 -6.94 8.51 11.35
CA ARG A 58 -6.31 7.80 12.46
C ARG A 58 -4.89 7.36 12.13
N GLU A 59 -4.66 6.80 10.94
CA GLU A 59 -3.32 6.43 10.48
C GLU A 59 -2.39 7.64 10.38
N ASN A 60 -2.88 8.79 9.90
CA ASN A 60 -2.10 10.02 9.83
C ASN A 60 -1.75 10.59 11.22
N ALA A 61 -2.60 10.36 12.22
CA ALA A 61 -2.37 10.74 13.60
C ALA A 61 -1.48 9.76 14.37
N ALA A 62 -1.12 8.60 13.78
CA ALA A 62 -0.36 7.57 14.46
C ALA A 62 1.07 8.05 14.79
N VAL A 63 1.51 7.74 16.01
CA VAL A 63 2.88 8.08 16.46
C VAL A 63 3.85 7.02 15.92
N PRO A 64 4.87 7.42 15.13
CA PRO A 64 5.83 6.48 14.56
C PRO A 64 6.64 5.76 15.65
N PHE A 65 7.12 4.57 15.32
CA PHE A 65 8.07 3.86 16.16
C PHE A 65 9.45 4.52 16.14
N SER A 66 10.31 4.13 17.09
CA SER A 66 11.76 4.16 16.84
C SER A 66 12.12 3.12 15.78
N LEU A 67 13.27 3.26 15.11
CA LEU A 67 13.71 2.27 14.11
C LEU A 67 13.85 0.86 14.70
N GLU A 68 14.33 0.75 15.95
CA GLU A 68 14.39 -0.52 16.67
C GLU A 68 13.01 -1.11 16.93
N GLY A 69 12.05 -0.30 17.39
CA GLY A 69 10.68 -0.74 17.60
C GLY A 69 9.98 -1.15 16.31
N ALA A 70 10.25 -0.43 15.22
CA ALA A 70 9.74 -0.75 13.89
C ALA A 70 10.27 -2.11 13.40
N LYS A 71 11.57 -2.38 13.64
CA LYS A 71 12.18 -3.67 13.32
C LYS A 71 11.55 -4.81 14.11
N LEU A 72 11.40 -4.66 15.42
CA LEU A 72 10.75 -5.66 16.28
C LEU A 72 9.32 -5.95 15.83
N TYR A 73 8.53 -4.92 15.52
CA TYR A 73 7.19 -5.07 14.97
C TYR A 73 7.20 -5.85 13.65
N ALA A 74 8.09 -5.50 12.71
CA ALA A 74 8.15 -6.16 11.42
C ALA A 74 8.54 -7.65 11.53
N GLU A 75 9.44 -7.99 12.46
CA GLU A 75 9.90 -9.35 12.69
C GLU A 75 8.90 -10.22 13.49
N SER A 76 7.96 -9.61 14.22
CA SER A 76 6.96 -10.33 15.02
C SER A 76 5.73 -10.79 14.22
N HIS A 77 5.63 -10.44 12.93
CA HIS A 77 4.46 -10.72 12.10
C HIS A 77 4.77 -11.74 11.01
N PHE A 78 3.73 -12.47 10.60
CA PHE A 78 3.79 -13.35 9.43
C PHE A 78 3.70 -12.52 8.14
N TRP A 79 4.63 -12.77 7.22
CA TRP A 79 4.63 -12.17 5.89
C TRP A 79 4.38 -13.26 4.85
N LYS A 80 3.51 -12.97 3.89
CA LYS A 80 3.14 -13.91 2.85
C LYS A 80 3.97 -13.65 1.60
N PHE A 81 4.60 -14.69 1.07
CA PHE A 81 5.32 -14.61 -0.19
C PHE A 81 4.37 -14.27 -1.37
N ALA A 82 4.76 -13.28 -2.19
CA ALA A 82 4.04 -12.88 -3.39
C ALA A 82 4.41 -13.76 -4.59
N SER A 83 3.51 -14.67 -4.99
CA SER A 83 3.77 -15.60 -6.09
C SER A 83 3.79 -14.94 -7.47
N THR A 84 3.12 -13.81 -7.65
CA THR A 84 2.95 -13.12 -8.94
C THR A 84 4.26 -12.55 -9.49
N TYR A 85 5.21 -12.17 -8.62
CA TYR A 85 6.51 -11.61 -8.99
C TYR A 85 7.70 -12.48 -8.59
N ALA A 86 7.47 -13.74 -8.23
CA ALA A 86 8.49 -14.63 -7.69
C ALA A 86 9.77 -14.75 -8.54
N LYS A 87 9.65 -14.58 -9.87
CA LYS A 87 10.78 -14.68 -10.81
C LYS A 87 11.52 -13.36 -11.02
N THR A 88 10.84 -12.22 -10.94
CA THR A 88 11.35 -10.92 -11.38
C THR A 88 11.64 -9.97 -10.21
N ALA A 89 10.75 -9.96 -9.22
CA ALA A 89 10.83 -9.13 -8.02
C ALA A 89 10.28 -9.89 -6.82
N PRO A 90 10.99 -10.91 -6.30
CA PRO A 90 10.52 -11.70 -5.17
C PRO A 90 10.41 -10.80 -3.94
N HIS A 91 9.22 -10.81 -3.34
CA HIS A 91 8.90 -10.04 -2.14
C HIS A 91 7.84 -10.77 -1.31
N GLU A 92 7.64 -10.29 -0.10
CA GLU A 92 6.57 -10.71 0.79
C GLU A 92 5.69 -9.51 1.12
N TYR A 93 4.47 -9.78 1.60
CA TYR A 93 3.54 -8.73 2.00
C TYR A 93 2.82 -9.09 3.30
N LEU A 94 2.41 -8.04 4.01
CA LEU A 94 1.55 -8.09 5.18
C LEU A 94 0.29 -7.30 4.86
N MET A 95 -0.89 -7.93 4.99
CA MET A 95 -2.17 -7.24 4.86
C MET A 95 -2.72 -6.86 6.24
N LYS A 96 -3.13 -5.61 6.40
CA LYS A 96 -3.70 -5.08 7.65
C LYS A 96 -4.93 -5.88 8.10
N LYS A 97 -5.75 -6.34 7.17
CA LYS A 97 -6.97 -7.14 7.47
C LYS A 97 -6.70 -8.52 8.08
N TRP A 98 -5.46 -9.01 8.04
CA TRP A 98 -5.10 -10.27 8.71
C TRP A 98 -4.83 -10.11 10.20
N LEU A 99 -4.69 -8.87 10.66
CA LEU A 99 -4.28 -8.55 12.01
C LEU A 99 -5.47 -8.48 12.96
N VAL A 100 -5.22 -8.75 14.24
CA VAL A 100 -6.14 -8.41 15.32
C VAL A 100 -6.16 -6.89 15.53
N ASP A 101 -7.16 -6.36 16.22
CA ASP A 101 -7.39 -4.91 16.28
C ASP A 101 -6.23 -4.16 16.94
N GLU A 102 -5.58 -4.74 17.95
CA GLU A 102 -4.38 -4.17 18.57
C GLU A 102 -3.22 -4.05 17.57
N ASP A 103 -3.00 -5.08 16.76
CA ASP A 103 -1.93 -5.11 15.75
C ASP A 103 -2.25 -4.19 14.56
N LYS A 104 -3.53 -3.93 14.25
CA LYS A 104 -3.90 -2.91 13.24
C LYS A 104 -3.46 -1.51 13.65
N LEU A 105 -3.52 -1.18 14.95
CA LEU A 105 -3.03 0.10 15.45
C LEU A 105 -1.49 0.17 15.39
N LEU A 106 -0.80 -0.93 15.67
CA LEU A 106 0.65 -1.02 15.48
C LEU A 106 1.05 -0.93 14.00
N TYR A 107 0.26 -1.50 13.11
CA TYR A 107 0.43 -1.36 11.66
C TYR A 107 0.38 0.10 11.22
N GLU A 108 -0.60 0.88 11.70
CA GLU A 108 -0.71 2.31 11.42
C GLU A 108 0.55 3.08 11.89
N ARG A 109 1.09 2.73 13.05
CA ARG A 109 2.37 3.29 13.54
C ARG A 109 3.55 2.89 12.66
N PHE A 110 3.55 1.68 12.13
CA PHE A 110 4.60 1.23 11.20
C PHE A 110 4.52 2.01 9.88
N VAL A 111 3.32 2.24 9.34
CA VAL A 111 3.09 3.13 8.19
C VAL A 111 3.59 4.55 8.47
N ALA A 112 3.27 5.12 9.63
CA ALA A 112 3.78 6.43 10.04
C ALA A 112 5.31 6.47 10.13
N THR A 113 5.93 5.36 10.54
CA THR A 113 7.39 5.21 10.57
C THR A 113 7.96 5.20 9.15
N ILE A 114 7.35 4.46 8.22
CA ILE A 114 7.74 4.47 6.81
C ILE A 114 7.69 5.89 6.27
N ARG A 115 6.61 6.64 6.48
CA ARG A 115 6.48 8.04 6.02
C ARG A 115 7.57 8.97 6.55
N LYS A 116 7.98 8.77 7.81
CA LYS A 116 8.92 9.66 8.50
C LYS A 116 10.38 9.35 8.18
N GLU A 117 10.71 8.07 8.08
CA GLU A 117 12.10 7.59 8.07
C GLU A 117 12.50 6.94 6.73
N SER A 118 11.59 6.86 5.75
CA SER A 118 11.91 6.32 4.43
C SER A 118 12.95 7.16 3.69
N VAL A 119 13.75 6.48 2.90
CA VAL A 119 14.63 7.08 1.89
C VAL A 119 14.03 6.86 0.51
N VAL A 120 14.41 7.72 -0.44
CA VAL A 120 14.04 7.56 -1.84
C VAL A 120 14.71 6.31 -2.40
N GLY A 121 13.93 5.48 -3.08
CA GLY A 121 14.43 4.40 -3.90
C GLY A 121 13.63 4.21 -5.17
N TYR A 122 14.18 3.43 -6.10
CA TYR A 122 13.63 3.23 -7.42
C TYR A 122 13.42 1.74 -7.68
N PHE A 123 12.21 1.38 -8.07
CA PHE A 123 11.92 0.09 -8.70
C PHE A 123 11.90 0.31 -10.21
N TYR A 124 12.98 -0.06 -10.89
CA TYR A 124 13.27 0.40 -12.26
C TYR A 124 13.30 1.94 -12.34
N GLU A 125 12.39 2.54 -13.09
CA GLU A 125 12.25 4.00 -13.23
C GLU A 125 11.19 4.58 -12.27
N HIS A 126 10.53 3.74 -11.47
CA HIS A 126 9.47 4.17 -10.56
C HIS A 126 10.03 4.52 -9.19
N GLU A 127 9.92 5.78 -8.81
CA GLU A 127 10.24 6.26 -7.46
C GLU A 127 9.29 5.66 -6.41
N ASN A 128 9.87 5.25 -5.29
CA ASN A 128 9.20 4.72 -4.11
C ASN A 128 9.92 5.18 -2.85
N ASN A 129 9.22 5.05 -1.72
CA ASN A 129 9.75 5.32 -0.40
C ASN A 129 10.08 4.01 0.31
N TYR A 130 11.35 3.80 0.63
CA TYR A 130 11.85 2.60 1.28
C TYR A 130 12.26 2.87 2.71
N LEU A 131 11.64 2.19 3.66
CA LEU A 131 12.16 2.10 5.03
C LEU A 131 13.13 0.94 5.12
N ILE A 132 14.40 1.19 5.44
CA ILE A 132 15.44 0.16 5.54
C ILE A 132 15.63 -0.22 7.01
N LEU A 133 15.41 -1.49 7.36
CA LEU A 133 15.60 -2.01 8.72
C LEU A 133 16.41 -3.31 8.67
N GLY A 134 17.72 -3.20 8.88
CA GLY A 134 18.64 -4.33 8.78
C GLY A 134 18.68 -4.89 7.37
N ASP A 135 18.43 -6.20 7.24
CA ASP A 135 18.52 -6.91 5.95
C ASP A 135 17.27 -6.78 5.08
N HIS A 136 16.24 -6.06 5.54
CA HIS A 136 14.99 -5.87 4.81
C HIS A 136 14.71 -4.39 4.55
N TYR A 137 14.02 -4.12 3.43
CA TYR A 137 13.38 -2.84 3.19
C TYR A 137 11.87 -3.02 2.98
N TYR A 138 11.12 -1.99 3.34
CA TYR A 138 9.66 -2.01 3.42
C TYR A 138 9.07 -0.85 2.61
N TRP A 139 7.95 -1.08 1.95
CA TRP A 139 7.23 -0.06 1.17
C TRP A 139 5.75 -0.39 1.04
N TYR A 140 4.94 0.60 0.71
CA TYR A 140 3.56 0.41 0.27
C TYR A 140 3.35 1.21 -1.02
N MET A 141 2.38 0.80 -1.84
CA MET A 141 2.11 1.47 -3.12
C MET A 141 1.43 2.82 -2.88
N PRO A 142 1.60 3.82 -3.77
CA PRO A 142 0.80 5.04 -3.72
C PRO A 142 -0.70 4.72 -3.70
N LEU A 143 -1.44 5.40 -2.83
CA LEU A 143 -2.89 5.23 -2.63
C LEU A 143 -3.59 6.58 -2.84
N PRO A 144 -4.92 6.61 -3.03
CA PRO A 144 -5.70 7.83 -2.90
C PRO A 144 -5.46 8.48 -1.52
N ASP A 145 -5.50 9.81 -1.47
CA ASP A 145 -5.12 10.58 -0.29
C ASP A 145 -5.98 10.32 0.95
N ASN A 146 -7.24 9.98 0.73
CA ASN A 146 -8.23 9.67 1.75
C ASN A 146 -8.36 8.16 2.04
N LEU A 147 -7.36 7.37 1.65
CA LEU A 147 -7.32 5.93 1.90
C LEU A 147 -6.11 5.55 2.76
N ALA A 148 -6.35 4.80 3.83
CA ALA A 148 -5.29 4.25 4.67
C ALA A 148 -4.54 3.11 3.95
N VAL A 149 -3.31 2.85 4.37
CA VAL A 149 -2.51 1.74 3.83
C VAL A 149 -3.06 0.42 4.36
N ASP A 150 -3.35 -0.50 3.46
CA ASP A 150 -3.90 -1.82 3.76
C ASP A 150 -2.93 -2.98 3.49
N LEU A 151 -1.87 -2.71 2.72
CA LEU A 151 -0.80 -3.66 2.39
C LEU A 151 0.58 -3.00 2.43
N ILE A 152 1.51 -3.64 3.15
CA ILE A 152 2.94 -3.31 3.13
C ILE A 152 3.68 -4.48 2.52
N ASN A 153 4.62 -4.18 1.65
CA ASN A 153 5.55 -5.11 1.06
C ASN A 153 6.90 -5.04 1.78
N ARG A 154 7.64 -6.14 1.75
CA ARG A 154 9.05 -6.19 2.12
C ARG A 154 9.84 -7.12 1.21
N THR A 155 11.13 -6.87 1.11
CA THR A 155 12.09 -7.84 0.58
C THR A 155 13.49 -7.52 1.12
N THR A 156 14.48 -8.31 0.74
CA THR A 156 15.84 -8.16 1.27
C THR A 156 16.58 -7.00 0.60
N THR A 157 17.45 -6.33 1.34
CA THR A 157 18.35 -5.29 0.81
C THR A 157 19.37 -5.85 -0.19
N ASP A 158 19.51 -7.17 -0.29
CA ASP A 158 20.26 -7.84 -1.35
C ASP A 158 19.71 -7.59 -2.75
N TYR A 159 18.52 -6.99 -2.88
CA TYR A 159 17.96 -6.52 -4.14
C TYR A 159 18.15 -5.02 -4.37
N LEU A 160 18.91 -4.33 -3.52
CA LEU A 160 19.21 -2.92 -3.68
C LEU A 160 20.68 -2.69 -4.00
N GLU A 161 20.93 -1.66 -4.80
CA GLU A 161 22.22 -0.99 -4.96
C GLU A 161 22.05 0.48 -4.60
N TYR A 162 23.02 1.08 -3.92
CA TYR A 162 23.00 2.52 -3.67
C TYR A 162 23.86 3.23 -4.71
N ARG A 163 23.24 4.10 -5.51
CA ARG A 163 23.94 4.93 -6.51
C ARG A 163 23.22 6.25 -6.70
N ASP A 164 23.97 7.27 -7.09
CA ASP A 164 23.43 8.60 -7.42
C ASP A 164 22.56 9.23 -6.31
N GLY A 165 22.81 8.87 -5.04
CA GLY A 165 22.07 9.40 -3.89
C GLY A 165 20.76 8.67 -3.57
N ALA A 166 20.44 7.58 -4.26
CA ALA A 166 19.22 6.80 -4.04
C ALA A 166 19.48 5.29 -4.07
N TYR A 167 18.52 4.53 -3.55
CA TYR A 167 18.53 3.06 -3.67
C TYR A 167 17.85 2.63 -4.97
N HIS A 168 18.45 1.74 -5.72
CA HIS A 168 17.88 1.19 -6.96
C HIS A 168 17.70 -0.31 -6.84
N TYR A 169 16.57 -0.81 -7.33
CA TYR A 169 16.33 -2.24 -7.45
C TYR A 169 17.31 -2.84 -8.47
N LYS A 170 18.12 -3.81 -8.02
CA LYS A 170 19.00 -4.59 -8.89
C LYS A 170 18.34 -5.93 -9.20
N PRO A 171 17.99 -6.20 -10.47
CA PRO A 171 17.44 -7.49 -10.86
C PRO A 171 18.43 -8.60 -10.56
N ARG A 172 17.92 -9.79 -10.24
CA ARG A 172 18.76 -10.97 -10.05
C ARG A 172 19.51 -11.26 -11.35
N GLN A 173 20.86 -11.23 -11.32
CA GLN A 173 21.66 -11.64 -12.46
C GLN A 173 21.31 -13.08 -12.85
N GLY A 174 20.93 -13.31 -14.11
CA GLY A 174 20.65 -14.66 -14.66
C GLY A 174 19.19 -14.96 -15.02
N LEU A 175 18.25 -14.05 -14.79
CA LEU A 175 16.89 -14.14 -15.35
C LEU A 175 16.69 -12.95 -16.28
N GLY A 176 16.79 -13.20 -17.59
CA GLY A 176 16.66 -12.19 -18.62
C GLY A 176 15.35 -11.40 -18.46
N TYR A 177 15.43 -10.10 -18.70
CA TYR A 177 14.27 -9.29 -19.02
C TYR A 177 13.62 -9.87 -20.27
N PHE A 178 12.47 -10.50 -20.12
CA PHE A 178 11.51 -10.62 -21.21
C PHE A 178 10.55 -9.46 -21.03
N GLY A 179 10.90 -8.33 -21.65
CA GLY A 179 9.92 -7.29 -21.91
C GLY A 179 8.98 -7.81 -22.99
N ASP A 180 7.68 -7.80 -22.69
CA ASP A 180 6.64 -7.80 -23.70
C ASP A 180 6.42 -6.36 -24.18
#